data_AF-A0A2W2M8D7-F1
#
_entry.id   AF-A0A2W2M8D7-F1
#
_cell.length_a   1.000
_cell.length_b   1.000
_cell.length_c   1.000
_cell.angle_alpha   90.00
_cell.angle_beta   90.00
_cell.angle_gamma   90.00
#
_symmetry.space_group_name_H-M   'P 1'
#
loop_
_entity.id
_entity.type
_entity.pdbx_description
1 polymer ?
#
loop_
_entity_poly.entity_id
_entity_poly.type
_entity_poly.pdbx_seq_one_letter_code
_entity_poly.pdbx_strand_id
1 'polypeptide(L)'
;MRRSVLLVPVADGGLWSVRSGGVRWICGFTDEAALARFALHHASGDQPMDYAALLGARIVDEIVPALGEPAGLAVDIATEGGSMFFPPVVGIVPDTVAVDAGRPGPPAGR
;
A
#
# COMPACT_ATOMS: atom_id res chain seq x y z
N MET A 1 -10.33 3.65 -5.60
CA MET A 1 -9.08 3.42 -4.84
C MET A 1 -8.65 4.65 -4.04
N ARG A 2 -8.24 5.78 -4.64
CA ARG A 2 -7.85 7.00 -3.86
C ARG A 2 -8.91 7.49 -2.87
N ARG A 3 -10.20 7.38 -3.21
CA ARG A 3 -11.32 7.76 -2.33
C ARG A 3 -11.93 6.57 -1.57
N SER A 4 -11.34 5.38 -1.71
CA SER A 4 -11.79 4.19 -1.01
C SER A 4 -11.13 4.14 0.36
N VAL A 5 -11.91 3.79 1.39
CA VAL A 5 -11.36 3.50 2.71
C VAL A 5 -10.71 2.12 2.64
N LEU A 6 -9.47 2.04 3.11
CA LEU A 6 -8.68 0.84 3.21
C LEU A 6 -8.32 0.62 4.68
N LEU A 7 -8.49 -0.60 5.15
CA LEU A 7 -8.06 -1.05 6.46
C LEU A 7 -6.58 -1.42 6.35
N VAL A 8 -5.72 -0.65 7.01
CA VAL A 8 -4.27 -0.90 7.03
C VAL A 8 -3.94 -1.53 8.38
N PRO A 9 -3.40 -2.76 8.43
CA PRO A 9 -2.98 -3.36 9.69
C PRO A 9 -1.90 -2.50 10.35
N VAL A 10 -1.93 -2.42 11.67
CA VAL A 10 -0.97 -1.70 12.50
C VAL A 10 -0.27 -2.71 13.39
N ALA A 11 1.06 -2.73 13.37
CA ALA A 11 1.88 -3.58 14.22
C ALA A 11 3.11 -2.82 14.71
N ASP A 12 3.54 -3.12 15.94
CA ASP A 12 4.75 -2.55 16.55
C ASP A 12 4.81 -1.00 16.51
N GLY A 13 3.65 -0.34 16.56
CA GLY A 13 3.53 1.12 16.53
C GLY A 13 3.64 1.76 15.13
N GLY A 14 3.62 0.96 14.06
CA GLY A 14 3.67 1.42 12.68
C GLY A 14 2.67 0.71 11.76
N LEU A 15 2.49 1.24 10.55
CA LEU A 15 1.68 0.58 9.54
C LEU A 15 2.40 -0.67 9.03
N TRP A 16 1.64 -1.75 8.89
CA TRP A 16 2.15 -3.00 8.37
C TRP A 16 2.63 -2.80 6.93
N SER A 17 3.90 -3.15 6.71
CA SER A 17 4.49 -3.06 5.38
C SER A 17 5.46 -4.22 5.12
N VAL A 18 5.54 -4.61 3.85
CA VAL A 18 6.44 -5.69 3.39
C VAL A 18 7.41 -5.13 2.37
N ARG A 19 8.69 -5.53 2.43
CA ARG A 19 9.68 -5.11 1.43
C ARG A 19 9.71 -6.14 0.30
N SER A 20 9.49 -5.70 -0.93
CA SER A 20 9.58 -6.57 -2.12
C SER A 20 10.01 -5.77 -3.34
N GLY A 21 10.98 -6.30 -4.10
CA GLY A 21 11.48 -5.64 -5.32
C GLY A 21 12.13 -4.28 -5.09
N GLY A 22 12.71 -4.03 -3.91
CA GLY A 22 13.31 -2.73 -3.55
C GLY A 22 12.30 -1.65 -3.14
N VAL A 23 11.00 -1.97 -3.10
CA VAL A 23 9.92 -1.08 -2.71
C VAL A 23 9.32 -1.55 -1.38
N ARG A 24 8.94 -0.60 -0.51
CA ARG A 24 8.14 -0.88 0.68
C ARG A 24 6.65 -0.89 0.31
N TRP A 25 5.97 -2.01 0.49
CA TRP A 25 4.55 -2.15 0.19
C TRP A 25 3.74 -2.04 1.47
N ILE A 26 2.91 -1.00 1.57
CA ILE A 26 1.92 -0.87 2.63
C ILE A 26 0.75 -1.78 2.29
N CYS A 27 0.35 -2.65 3.22
CA CYS A 27 -0.77 -3.58 3.01
C CYS A 27 -2.08 -2.90 3.41
N GLY A 28 -3.00 -2.71 2.47
CA GLY A 28 -4.36 -2.23 2.73
C GLY A 28 -5.41 -3.28 2.36
N PHE A 29 -6.57 -3.23 2.98
CA PHE A 29 -7.67 -4.15 2.72
C PHE A 29 -8.97 -3.38 2.49
N THR A 30 -9.80 -3.78 1.53
CA THR A 30 -11.07 -3.06 1.28
C THR A 30 -12.13 -3.35 2.33
N ASP A 31 -12.02 -4.49 3.00
CA ASP A 31 -12.98 -4.96 3.98
C ASP A 31 -12.31 -5.80 5.09
N GLU A 32 -13.03 -5.98 6.19
CA GLU A 32 -12.56 -6.73 7.35
C GLU A 32 -12.33 -8.22 7.05
N ALA A 33 -13.02 -8.81 6.07
CA ALA A 33 -12.85 -10.22 5.75
C ALA A 33 -11.52 -10.45 5.00
N ALA A 34 -11.12 -9.52 4.12
CA ALA A 34 -9.81 -9.54 3.48
C ALA A 34 -8.68 -9.32 4.52
N LEU A 35 -8.88 -8.39 5.47
CA LEU A 35 -7.97 -8.19 6.59
C LEU A 35 -7.87 -9.42 7.51
N ALA A 36 -9.00 -10.04 7.86
CA ALA A 36 -9.03 -11.23 8.72
C ALA A 36 -8.27 -12.39 8.10
N ARG A 37 -8.41 -12.62 6.79
CA ARG A 37 -7.61 -13.61 6.05
C ARG A 37 -6.12 -13.33 6.18
N PHE A 38 -5.71 -12.07 6.06
CA PHE A 38 -4.32 -11.68 6.25
C PHE A 38 -3.85 -11.93 7.70
N ALA A 39 -4.65 -11.51 8.68
CA ALA A 39 -4.35 -11.70 10.09
C ALA A 39 -4.21 -13.19 10.45
N LEU A 40 -5.03 -14.08 9.89
CA LEU A 40 -4.90 -15.52 10.12
C LEU A 40 -3.54 -16.10 9.70
N HIS A 41 -2.88 -15.50 8.71
CA HIS A 41 -1.58 -15.96 8.21
C HIS A 41 -0.39 -15.23 8.84
N HIS A 42 -0.58 -13.98 9.31
CA HIS A 42 0.49 -13.09 9.75
C HIS A 42 0.42 -12.63 11.21
N ALA A 43 -0.73 -12.75 11.88
CA ALA A 43 -0.84 -12.43 13.29
C ALA A 43 -0.15 -13.53 14.12
N SER A 44 0.66 -13.11 15.10
CA SER A 44 1.27 -14.02 16.07
C SER A 44 0.23 -14.48 17.09
N GLY A 45 -0.63 -15.41 16.70
CA GLY A 45 -1.65 -16.04 17.55
C GLY A 45 -3.08 -15.63 17.22
N ASP A 46 -4.02 -15.99 18.11
CA ASP A 46 -5.47 -15.72 17.97
C ASP A 46 -5.86 -14.27 18.32
N GLN A 47 -4.87 -13.36 18.39
CA GLN A 47 -5.14 -11.97 18.74
C GLN A 47 -5.63 -11.18 17.52
N PRO A 48 -6.69 -10.36 17.69
CA PRO A 48 -7.14 -9.48 16.63
C PRO A 48 -6.02 -8.49 16.29
N MET A 49 -5.71 -8.38 15.00
CA MET A 49 -4.74 -7.41 14.51
C MET A 49 -5.39 -6.03 14.47
N ASP A 50 -4.77 -5.05 15.13
CA ASP A 50 -5.18 -3.66 15.07
C ASP A 50 -5.10 -3.15 13.62
N TYR A 51 -6.03 -2.27 13.26
CA TYR A 51 -6.07 -1.68 11.93
C TYR A 51 -6.51 -0.23 11.97
N ALA A 52 -5.99 0.55 11.01
CA ALA A 52 -6.40 1.93 10.78
C ALA A 52 -7.21 2.01 9.48
N ALA A 53 -8.41 2.56 9.56
CA ALA A 53 -9.22 2.86 8.38
C ALA A 53 -8.77 4.20 7.76
N LEU A 54 -8.05 4.12 6.64
CA LEU A 54 -7.45 5.27 5.98
C LEU A 54 -7.92 5.36 4.52
N LEU A 55 -8.08 6.58 4.01
CA LEU A 55 -8.33 6.76 2.58
C LEU A 55 -7.08 6.37 1.78
N GLY A 56 -7.26 5.66 0.67
CA GLY A 56 -6.15 5.31 -0.22
C GLY A 56 -5.30 6.53 -0.61
N ALA A 57 -5.94 7.68 -0.85
CA ALA A 57 -5.27 8.96 -1.08
C ALA A 57 -4.38 9.41 0.09
N ARG A 58 -4.86 9.33 1.34
CA ARG A 58 -4.04 9.66 2.52
C ARG A 58 -2.77 8.81 2.56
N ILE A 59 -2.88 7.53 2.22
CA ILE A 59 -1.73 6.63 2.22
C ILE A 59 -0.71 7.06 1.16
N VAL A 60 -1.14 7.22 -0.10
CA VAL A 60 -0.21 7.52 -1.20
C VAL A 60 0.27 8.97 -1.21
N ASP A 61 -0.52 9.91 -0.69
CA ASP A 61 -0.23 11.35 -0.74
C ASP A 61 0.42 11.88 0.55
N GLU A 62 0.24 11.22 1.70
CA GLU A 62 0.81 11.67 2.99
C GLU A 62 1.78 10.65 3.59
N ILE A 63 1.37 9.38 3.72
CA ILE A 63 2.18 8.36 4.39
C ILE A 63 3.40 7.99 3.54
N VAL A 64 3.19 7.73 2.24
CA VAL A 64 4.28 7.36 1.33
C VAL A 64 5.38 8.43 1.29
N PRO A 65 5.07 9.73 1.12
CA PRO A 65 6.08 10.78 1.22
C PRO A 65 6.80 10.87 2.57
N ALA A 66 6.10 10.58 3.67
CA ALA A 66 6.68 10.62 5.01
C ALA A 66 7.69 9.49 5.28
N LEU A 67 7.63 8.37 4.54
CA LEU A 67 8.54 7.24 4.73
C LEU A 67 9.96 7.51 4.23
N GLY A 68 10.16 8.51 3.36
CA GLY A 68 11.48 8.86 2.83
C GLY A 68 12.12 7.81 1.92
N GLU A 69 11.38 6.75 1.55
CA GLU A 69 11.80 5.71 0.62
C GLU A 69 10.67 5.34 -0.32
N PRO A 70 10.95 4.75 -1.50
CA PRO A 70 9.92 4.29 -2.43
C PRO A 70 8.92 3.33 -1.77
N ALA A 71 7.66 3.76 -1.69
CA ALA A 71 6.61 2.97 -1.07
C ALA A 71 5.33 2.87 -1.92
N GLY A 72 4.92 1.62 -2.20
CA GLY A 72 3.69 1.31 -2.92
C GLY A 72 2.57 0.87 -1.99
N LEU A 73 1.35 0.74 -2.53
CA LEU A 73 0.18 0.27 -1.81
C LEU A 73 -0.30 -1.05 -2.41
N ALA A 74 -0.31 -2.09 -1.59
CA ALA A 74 -0.81 -3.41 -1.98
C ALA A 74 -2.16 -3.63 -1.30
N VAL A 75 -3.20 -3.88 -2.09
CA VAL A 75 -4.58 -4.01 -1.63
C VAL A 75 -5.03 -5.46 -1.77
N ASP A 76 -5.71 -5.97 -0.73
CA ASP A 76 -6.33 -7.31 -0.70
C ASP A 76 -5.36 -8.44 -1.06
N ILE A 77 -4.10 -8.34 -0.63
CA ILE A 77 -3.05 -9.32 -0.96
C ILE A 77 -3.33 -10.74 -0.46
N ALA A 78 -4.22 -10.87 0.53
CA ALA A 78 -4.67 -12.15 1.09
C ALA A 78 -5.97 -12.68 0.42
N THR A 79 -6.44 -12.01 -0.63
CA THR A 79 -7.63 -12.39 -1.40
C THR A 79 -7.22 -12.96 -2.76
N GLU A 80 -7.52 -14.22 -2.98
CA GLU A 80 -7.17 -14.91 -4.23
C GLU A 80 -7.85 -14.25 -5.44
N GLY A 81 -7.06 -13.77 -6.41
CA GLY A 81 -7.56 -13.10 -7.63
C GLY A 81 -8.08 -11.66 -7.44
N GLY A 82 -8.11 -11.15 -6.19
CA GLY A 82 -8.54 -9.79 -5.86
C GLY A 82 -7.41 -8.81 -5.60
N SER A 83 -6.17 -9.29 -5.45
CA SER A 83 -5.03 -8.47 -5.08
C SER A 83 -4.74 -7.38 -6.12
N MET A 84 -4.64 -6.13 -5.66
CA MET A 84 -4.29 -4.98 -6.50
C MET A 84 -3.00 -4.32 -5.99
N PHE A 85 -2.05 -4.07 -6.88
CA PHE A 85 -0.79 -3.42 -6.52
C PHE A 85 -0.70 -2.05 -7.18
N PHE A 86 -0.45 -1.04 -6.37
CA PHE A 86 -0.29 0.35 -6.78
C PHE A 86 1.17 0.75 -6.52
N PRO A 87 2.05 0.58 -7.53
CA PRO A 87 3.47 0.88 -7.38
C PRO A 87 3.70 2.38 -7.17
N PRO A 88 4.84 2.77 -6.57
CA PRO A 88 5.21 4.18 -6.35
C PRO A 88 5.63 4.85 -7.67
N VAL A 89 4.70 5.04 -8.60
CA VAL A 89 4.97 5.66 -9.91
C VAL A 89 4.21 6.96 -10.09
N VAL A 90 4.64 7.78 -11.04
CA VAL A 90 3.97 9.02 -11.44
C VAL A 90 2.51 8.74 -11.75
N GLY A 91 1.61 9.54 -11.19
CA GLY A 91 0.16 9.36 -11.29
C GLY A 91 -0.46 8.53 -10.17
N ILE A 92 0.32 7.72 -9.43
CA ILE A 92 -0.13 6.98 -8.24
C ILE A 92 0.37 7.65 -6.95
N VAL A 93 1.64 8.03 -6.89
CA VAL A 93 2.24 8.76 -5.77
C VAL A 93 2.71 10.14 -6.26
N PRO A 94 2.98 11.11 -5.38
CA PRO A 94 3.58 12.39 -5.77
C PRO A 94 4.91 12.20 -6.50
N ASP A 95 5.18 13.04 -7.50
CA ASP A 95 6.37 12.94 -8.36
C ASP A 95 7.69 12.95 -7.58
N THR A 96 7.73 13.61 -6.42
CA THR A 96 8.90 13.68 -5.54
C THR A 96 9.34 12.33 -4.98
N VAL A 97 8.45 11.34 -4.93
CA VAL A 97 8.69 10.00 -4.38
C VAL A 97 8.42 8.88 -5.38
N ALA A 98 8.04 9.23 -6.60
CA ALA A 98 7.82 8.28 -7.68
C ALA A 98 9.16 7.73 -8.21
N VAL A 99 9.26 6.40 -8.33
CA VAL A 99 10.50 5.72 -8.77
C VAL A 99 10.78 5.90 -10.25
N ASP A 100 9.76 6.23 -11.05
CA ASP A 100 9.85 6.46 -12.49
C ASP A 100 9.90 7.95 -12.84
N ALA A 101 9.86 8.86 -11.87
CA ALA A 101 9.94 10.32 -12.10
C ALA A 101 11.25 10.78 -12.78
N GLY A 102 12.25 9.91 -12.88
CA GLY A 102 13.51 10.15 -13.62
C GLY A 102 13.58 9.50 -15.00
N ARG A 103 12.57 8.74 -15.45
CA ARG A 103 12.58 8.11 -16.77
C ARG A 103 11.75 8.97 -17.74
N PRO A 104 12.35 9.61 -18.75
CA PRO A 104 11.55 10.27 -19.77
C PRO A 104 10.64 9.20 -20.39
N GLY A 105 9.33 9.42 -20.32
CA GLY A 105 8.36 8.61 -21.04
C GLY A 105 8.74 8.56 -22.53
N PRO A 106 8.38 7.49 -23.26
CA PRO A 106 8.70 7.42 -24.69
C PRO A 106 8.21 8.70 -25.38
N PRO A 107 9.00 9.32 -26.27
CA PRO A 107 8.63 10.58 -26.90
C PRO A 107 7.25 10.39 -27.55
N ALA A 108 6.31 11.25 -27.17
CA ALA A 108 5.01 11.31 -27.79
C ALA A 108 5.23 11.54 -29.30
N GLY A 109 5.00 10.49 -30.08
CA GLY A 109 5.10 10.54 -31.53
C GLY A 109 4.15 11.59 -32.07
N ARG A 110 4.71 12.55 -32.81
CA ARG A 110 3.97 13.50 -33.63
C ARG A 110 3.34 12.80 -34.84
#